data_AF-A0A1V6MY61-F1
#
_entry.id   AF-A0A1V6MY61-F1
#
_cell.length_a   1.000
_cell.length_b   1.000
_cell.length_c   1.000
_cell.angle_alpha   90.00
_cell.angle_beta   90.00
_cell.angle_gamma   90.00
#
_symmetry.space_group_name_H-M   'P 1'
#
loop_
_entity.id
_entity.type
_entity.pdbx_description
1 polymer ?
#
loop_
_entity_poly.entity_id
_entity_poly.type
_entity_poly.pdbx_seq_one_letter_code
_entity_poly.pdbx_strand_id
1 'polypeptide(L)'
;MFGPPESENPFAFAFDVLHLAGTDTTAWPYQRRRAALEELFSSLHLPAPQTLSPSTTDPATALEWLDWTATGLEGLCFKRQ
;
A
#
# COMPACT_ATOMS: atom_id res chain seq x y z
N MET A 1 35.77 15.17 -1.91
CA MET A 1 35.13 13.85 -1.71
C MET A 1 33.73 14.09 -1.19
N PHE A 2 32.75 14.22 -2.08
CA PHE A 2 31.32 14.15 -1.75
C PHE A 2 30.69 13.48 -2.96
N GLY A 3 30.51 12.15 -2.88
CA GLY A 3 29.66 11.44 -3.84
C GLY A 3 28.22 11.92 -3.71
N PRO A 4 27.34 11.58 -4.68
CA PRO A 4 25.92 11.87 -4.53
C PRO A 4 25.40 11.29 -3.20
N PRO A 5 24.48 11.98 -2.50
CA PRO A 5 23.96 11.50 -1.23
C PRO A 5 23.26 10.15 -1.43
N GLU A 6 23.59 9.19 -0.57
CA GLU A 6 23.21 7.78 -0.64
C GLU A 6 21.72 7.53 -0.27
N SER A 7 20.75 8.27 -0.86
CA SER A 7 19.32 8.07 -0.53
C SER A 7 18.32 8.29 -1.69
N GLU A 8 18.70 8.08 -2.94
CA GLU A 8 17.80 8.26 -4.10
C GLU A 8 16.82 7.09 -4.33
N ASN A 9 16.30 6.46 -3.26
CA ASN A 9 15.20 5.51 -3.41
C ASN A 9 14.27 5.51 -2.18
N PRO A 10 13.27 6.42 -2.12
CA PRO A 10 12.40 6.53 -0.95
C PRO A 10 11.56 5.27 -0.76
N PHE A 11 11.45 4.83 0.49
CA PHE A 11 10.56 3.74 0.86
C PHE A 11 9.10 4.17 0.76
N ALA A 12 8.26 3.35 0.13
CA ALA A 12 6.86 3.68 -0.12
C ALA A 12 5.90 2.55 0.27
N PHE A 13 4.76 2.92 0.85
CA PHE A 13 3.63 2.02 1.08
C PHE A 13 2.56 2.24 0.00
N ALA A 14 2.38 1.24 -0.87
CA ALA A 14 1.36 1.27 -1.91
C ALA A 14 -0.01 0.86 -1.36
N PHE A 15 -1.04 1.64 -1.65
CA PHE A 15 -2.40 1.43 -1.11
C PHE A 15 -3.52 1.39 -2.18
N ASP A 16 -3.24 1.73 -3.44
CA ASP A 16 -4.19 1.66 -4.55
C ASP A 16 -3.46 1.48 -5.89
N VAL A 17 -4.20 1.07 -6.93
CA VAL A 17 -3.74 1.02 -8.32
C VAL A 17 -4.77 1.75 -9.16
N LEU A 18 -4.37 2.86 -9.79
CA LEU A 18 -5.26 3.73 -10.58
C LEU A 18 -5.22 3.43 -12.07
N HIS A 19 -4.15 2.77 -12.52
CA HIS A 19 -3.98 2.37 -13.90
C HIS A 19 -3.16 1.07 -13.96
N LEU A 20 -3.64 0.10 -14.73
CA LEU A 20 -3.01 -1.21 -14.85
C LEU A 20 -3.04 -1.68 -16.30
N ALA A 21 -1.86 -1.91 -16.88
CA ALA A 21 -1.71 -2.42 -18.25
C ALA A 21 -2.58 -1.70 -19.30
N GLY A 22 -2.64 -0.36 -19.25
CA GLY A 22 -3.44 0.44 -20.19
C GLY A 22 -4.91 0.64 -19.79
N THR A 23 -5.34 0.07 -18.67
CA THR A 23 -6.72 0.19 -18.16
C THR A 23 -6.78 1.19 -17.01
N ASP A 24 -7.63 2.22 -17.14
CA ASP A 24 -8.05 3.07 -16.02
C ASP A 24 -8.95 2.26 -15.08
N THR A 25 -8.54 2.14 -13.83
CA THR A 25 -9.23 1.35 -12.80
C THR A 25 -10.06 2.22 -11.86
N THR A 26 -10.03 3.56 -11.98
CA THR A 26 -10.65 4.49 -11.02
C THR A 26 -12.16 4.31 -10.87
N ALA A 27 -12.83 3.83 -11.92
CA ALA A 27 -14.26 3.50 -11.90
C ALA A 27 -14.59 2.15 -11.23
N TRP A 28 -13.59 1.32 -10.91
CA TRP A 28 -13.80 0.03 -10.27
C TRP A 28 -14.12 0.20 -8.77
N PRO A 29 -14.87 -0.72 -8.17
CA PRO A 29 -14.97 -0.82 -6.71
C PRO A 29 -13.57 -0.97 -6.08
N TYR A 30 -13.38 -0.41 -4.88
CA TYR A 30 -12.08 -0.41 -4.21
C TYR A 30 -11.56 -1.83 -4.00
N GLN A 31 -12.43 -2.78 -3.62
CA GLN A 31 -12.05 -4.18 -3.42
C GLN A 31 -11.39 -4.78 -4.67
N ARG A 32 -11.90 -4.45 -5.87
CA ARG A 32 -11.33 -4.92 -7.13
C ARG A 32 -9.96 -4.30 -7.40
N ARG A 33 -9.80 -3.00 -7.14
CA ARG A 33 -8.48 -2.34 -7.29
C ARG A 33 -7.48 -2.91 -6.29
N ARG A 34 -7.90 -3.15 -5.05
CA ARG A 34 -7.06 -3.74 -4.01
C ARG A 34 -6.56 -5.13 -4.39
N ALA A 35 -7.43 -6.02 -4.87
CA ALA A 35 -7.04 -7.35 -5.34
C ALA A 35 -6.05 -7.28 -6.51
N ALA A 36 -6.27 -6.36 -7.46
CA ALA A 36 -5.35 -6.16 -8.59
C ALA A 36 -3.96 -5.65 -8.14
N LEU A 37 -3.90 -4.79 -7.12
CA LEU A 37 -2.66 -4.31 -6.53
C LEU A 37 -1.90 -5.45 -5.80
N GLU A 38 -2.60 -6.31 -5.07
CA GLU A 38 -2.01 -7.48 -4.41
C GLU A 38 -1.43 -8.48 -5.42
N GLU A 39 -2.18 -8.76 -6.49
CA GLU A 39 -1.72 -9.59 -7.60
C GLU A 39 -0.49 -8.98 -8.30
N LEU A 40 -0.44 -7.66 -8.47
CA LEU A 40 0.72 -6.97 -9.04
C LEU A 40 1.99 -7.19 -8.19
N PHE A 41 1.88 -7.05 -6.87
CA PHE A 41 3.00 -7.28 -5.95
C PHE A 41 3.44 -8.75 -5.93
N SER A 42 2.48 -9.68 -5.95
CA SER A 42 2.77 -11.12 -5.99
C SER A 42 3.42 -11.56 -7.31
N SER A 43 2.88 -11.10 -8.44
CA SER A 43 3.33 -11.53 -9.78
C SER A 43 4.67 -10.93 -10.17
N LEU A 44 4.86 -9.63 -9.93
CA LEU A 44 6.09 -8.93 -10.32
C LEU A 44 7.22 -9.05 -9.28
N HIS A 45 6.96 -9.71 -8.14
CA HIS A 45 7.91 -9.84 -7.03
C HIS A 45 8.57 -8.49 -6.70
N LEU A 46 7.77 -7.42 -6.66
CA LEU A 46 8.29 -6.05 -6.57
C LEU A 46 9.20 -5.95 -5.34
N PRO A 47 10.52 -5.77 -5.53
CA PRO A 47 11.44 -5.68 -4.41
C PRO A 47 11.35 -4.31 -3.77
N ALA A 48 12.02 -4.17 -2.62
CA ALA A 48 12.27 -2.87 -2.00
C ALA A 48 12.68 -1.82 -3.05
N PRO A 49 12.19 -0.56 -2.92
CA PRO A 49 11.80 0.05 -1.65
C PRO A 49 10.28 0.18 -1.45
N GLN A 50 9.46 -0.59 -2.16
CA GLN A 50 8.00 -0.49 -2.04
C GLN A 50 7.38 -1.73 -1.38
N THR A 51 6.42 -1.50 -0.49
CA THR A 51 5.63 -2.55 0.16
C THR A 51 4.14 -2.23 0.09
N LEU A 52 3.29 -3.21 0.33
CA LEU A 52 1.86 -2.97 0.47
C LEU A 52 1.56 -2.32 1.81
N SER A 53 0.73 -1.27 1.79
CA SER A 53 0.06 -0.80 2.99
C SER A 53 -0.81 -1.94 3.55
N PRO A 54 -0.71 -2.27 4.86
CA PRO A 54 -1.60 -3.21 5.50
C PRO A 54 -3.07 -2.80 5.31
N SER A 55 -3.93 -3.77 5.04
CA SER A 55 -5.37 -3.56 4.88
C SER A 55 -6.10 -4.75 5.48
N THR A 56 -7.20 -4.49 6.18
CA THR A 56 -8.05 -5.52 6.78
C THR A 56 -9.52 -5.14 6.62
N THR A 57 -10.39 -6.15 6.54
CA THR A 57 -11.84 -6.00 6.68
C THR A 57 -12.35 -6.50 8.02
N ASP A 58 -11.47 -7.06 8.87
CA ASP A 58 -11.79 -7.50 10.22
C ASP A 58 -11.73 -6.32 11.21
N PRO A 59 -12.87 -5.96 11.86
CA PRO A 59 -12.90 -4.90 12.85
C PRO A 59 -11.98 -5.13 14.06
N ALA A 60 -11.76 -6.39 14.46
CA ALA A 60 -10.89 -6.69 15.61
C ALA A 60 -9.43 -6.37 15.28
N THR A 61 -8.94 -6.83 14.12
CA THR A 61 -7.63 -6.46 13.58
C THR A 61 -7.48 -4.94 13.44
N ALA A 62 -8.52 -4.24 12.95
CA ALA A 62 -8.47 -2.78 12.81
C ALA A 62 -8.32 -2.07 14.17
N LEU A 63 -9.06 -2.52 15.19
CA LEU A 63 -8.93 -1.99 16.55
C LEU A 63 -7.54 -2.23 17.13
N GLU A 64 -6.96 -3.43 16.94
CA GLU A 64 -5.59 -3.73 17.37
C GLU A 64 -4.57 -2.77 16.74
N TRP A 65 -4.73 -2.43 15.46
CA TRP A 65 -3.81 -1.50 14.78
C TRP A 65 -3.85 -0.09 15.34
N LEU A 66 -4.95 0.35 15.97
CA LEU A 66 -4.98 1.66 16.64
C LEU A 66 -4.02 1.74 17.83
N ASP A 67 -3.63 0.61 18.40
CA ASP A 67 -2.62 0.57 19.48
C ASP A 67 -1.18 0.66 18.94
N TRP A 68 -0.99 0.65 17.61
CA TRP A 68 0.33 0.71 16.96
C TRP A 68 0.89 2.13 16.85
N THR A 69 0.37 3.10 17.60
CA THR A 69 0.91 4.48 17.60
C THR A 69 2.39 4.53 17.96
N ALA A 70 2.85 3.61 18.80
CA ALA A 70 4.26 3.49 19.18
C ALA A 70 5.19 3.12 18.00
N THR A 71 4.67 2.52 16.92
CA THR A 71 5.43 2.19 15.72
C THR A 71 5.29 3.23 14.61
N GLY A 72 4.74 4.42 14.93
CA GLY A 72 4.59 5.52 13.98
C GLY A 72 3.33 5.47 13.11
N LEU A 73 2.37 4.60 13.42
CA LEU A 73 1.06 4.58 12.77
C LEU A 73 0.17 5.68 13.38
N GLU A 74 -0.28 6.64 12.56
CA GLU A 74 -1.07 7.79 13.04
C GLU A 74 -2.57 7.49 13.18
N GLY A 75 -3.08 6.52 12.43
CA GLY A 75 -4.49 6.15 12.44
C GLY A 75 -4.89 5.23 11.28
N LEU A 76 -6.20 5.09 11.06
CA LEU A 76 -6.78 4.22 10.04
C LEU A 76 -7.49 4.99 8.94
N CYS A 77 -7.36 4.52 7.70
CA CYS A 77 -8.11 5.01 6.55
C CYS A 77 -9.20 4.01 6.16
N PHE A 78 -10.47 4.34 6.41
CA PHE A 78 -11.60 3.50 6.02
C PHE A 78 -11.99 3.77 4.57
N LYS A 79 -12.02 2.70 3.77
CA LYS A 79 -12.39 2.76 2.35
C LYS A 79 -13.68 1.97 2.14
N ARG A 80 -14.61 2.57 1.38
CA ARG A 80 -15.87 1.91 1.04
C ARG A 80 -15.60 0.71 0.13
N GLN A 81 -16.20 -0.44 0.45
CA GLN A 81 -16.12 -1.66 -0.35
C GLN A 81 -16.88 -1.52 -1.66
#